data_AF-A0A6I8PRL8-F1
#
_entry.id   AF-A0A6I8PRL8-F1
#
_cell.length_a   1.000
_cell.length_b   1.000
_cell.length_c   1.000
_cell.angle_alpha   90.00
_cell.angle_beta   90.00
_cell.angle_gamma   90.00
#
_symmetry.space_group_name_H-M   'P 1'
#
loop_
_entity.id
_entity.type
_entity.pdbx_description
1 polymer ?
#
loop_
_entity_poly.entity_id
_entity_poly.type
_entity_poly.pdbx_seq_one_letter_code
_entity_poly.pdbx_strand_id
1 'polypeptide(L)'
;MRTLTICPPPPLLLLLLAGLRTPASGLRCYRCEGDGTCSVEECPKARQSCRTTSLWDEDVSSSVMVKKEEKSCAWAGKPNSSLTYLTGQTRITLLENHCTTDLCNKRQDRVGSTPARGGLECVTCGSSDLSCERNMHRTMRCSPQDQCVDLTSYSVPDESAPDERHIRGCGQLSDCSGPLGFHNNHTFTLLRCCNSSLCNGGPVTHHSLLPPNGVKCRSCWGNSTHGCSHREESTISCQGPMDHCLEATGMHELWGPQAMVKGCATAGWCKSPYLSVYGGLDQVEVRCCSDGLCQHQSTPRSGTTPHPHLALSSFLALLVPLALAPSL
;
A
#
# COMPACT_ATOMS: atom_id res chain seq x y z
N MET A 1 20.32 70.35 -42.23
CA MET A 1 18.86 70.18 -42.06
C MET A 1 18.45 68.79 -42.55
N ARG A 2 18.31 67.82 -41.65
CA ARG A 2 17.50 66.61 -41.83
C ARG A 2 16.97 66.21 -40.46
N THR A 3 15.67 66.45 -40.27
CA THR A 3 14.89 66.06 -39.10
C THR A 3 14.72 64.54 -39.10
N LEU A 4 15.19 63.86 -38.05
CA LEU A 4 14.87 62.46 -37.79
C LEU A 4 13.52 62.40 -37.08
N THR A 5 12.50 61.91 -37.79
CA THR A 5 11.19 61.57 -37.25
C THR A 5 11.29 60.28 -36.45
N ILE A 6 10.96 60.37 -35.16
CA ILE A 6 10.81 59.24 -34.24
C ILE A 6 9.46 58.57 -34.54
N CYS A 7 9.50 57.30 -34.95
CA CYS A 7 8.31 56.46 -35.12
C CYS A 7 8.04 55.73 -33.78
N PRO A 8 6.82 55.76 -33.21
CA PRO A 8 6.52 55.01 -32.00
C PRO A 8 6.36 53.51 -32.33
N PRO A 9 6.74 52.59 -31.43
CA PRO A 9 6.49 51.16 -31.66
C PRO A 9 4.98 50.86 -31.51
N PRO A 10 4.42 49.92 -32.29
CA PRO A 10 3.01 49.57 -32.21
C PRO A 10 2.68 48.83 -30.90
N PRO A 11 1.49 49.05 -30.30
CA PRO A 11 1.10 48.49 -29.01
C PRO A 11 0.59 47.04 -29.09
N LEU A 12 0.96 46.30 -30.15
CA LEU A 12 0.35 44.99 -30.43
C LEU A 12 1.11 43.80 -29.84
N LEU A 13 2.33 43.98 -29.30
CA LEU A 13 3.13 42.86 -28.80
C LEU A 13 2.83 42.50 -27.33
N LEU A 14 2.14 43.35 -26.58
CA LEU A 14 1.78 43.07 -25.17
C LEU A 14 0.46 42.29 -24.98
N LEU A 15 -0.38 42.19 -26.03
CA LEU A 15 -1.66 41.47 -25.95
C LEU A 15 -1.57 39.97 -26.29
N LEU A 16 -0.43 39.50 -26.83
CA LEU A 16 -0.21 38.09 -27.15
C LEU A 16 0.35 37.24 -26.00
N LEU A 17 0.73 37.87 -24.87
CA LEU A 17 1.17 37.15 -23.66
C LEU A 17 0.04 36.84 -22.67
N ALA A 18 -1.19 37.29 -22.95
CA ALA A 18 -2.37 37.01 -22.12
C ALA A 18 -3.12 35.71 -22.52
N GLY A 19 -2.68 35.00 -23.57
CA GLY A 19 -3.46 33.96 -24.25
C GLY A 19 -3.10 32.49 -23.99
N LEU A 20 -2.18 32.16 -23.08
CA LEU A 20 -1.85 30.77 -22.75
C LEU A 20 -1.76 30.55 -21.23
N ARG A 21 -2.78 30.98 -20.49
CA ARG A 21 -3.17 30.25 -19.29
C ARG A 21 -4.12 29.14 -19.74
N THR A 22 -3.56 28.07 -20.30
CA THR A 22 -4.31 26.80 -20.31
C THR A 22 -4.75 26.57 -18.87
N PRO A 23 -6.05 26.40 -18.57
CA PRO A 23 -6.41 25.85 -17.28
C PRO A 23 -5.63 24.53 -17.21
N ALA A 24 -4.72 24.40 -16.25
CA ALA A 24 -4.15 23.11 -15.94
C ALA A 24 -5.33 22.30 -15.40
N SER A 25 -6.07 21.65 -16.29
CA SER A 25 -7.13 20.72 -15.91
C SER A 25 -6.48 19.70 -15.00
N GLY A 26 -7.05 19.52 -13.80
CA GLY A 26 -6.57 18.51 -12.87
C GLY A 26 -6.59 17.14 -13.56
N LEU A 27 -5.68 16.26 -13.17
CA LEU A 27 -5.72 14.86 -13.57
C LEU A 27 -7.13 14.31 -13.25
N ARG A 28 -7.79 13.63 -14.19
CA ARG A 28 -9.05 12.94 -13.92
C ARG A 28 -8.83 11.44 -13.93
N CYS A 29 -9.53 10.74 -13.07
CA CYS A 29 -9.50 9.28 -12.99
C CYS A 29 -10.91 8.72 -12.96
N TYR A 30 -11.07 7.47 -13.36
CA TYR A 30 -12.26 6.72 -13.03
C TYR A 30 -12.27 6.40 -11.53
N ARG A 31 -13.42 6.58 -10.91
CA ARG A 31 -13.75 6.11 -9.56
C ARG A 31 -14.81 5.04 -9.67
N CYS A 32 -14.47 3.82 -9.25
CA CYS A 32 -15.39 2.68 -9.27
C CYS A 32 -15.57 2.13 -7.87
N GLU A 33 -16.81 1.91 -7.47
CA GLU A 33 -17.17 1.24 -6.23
C GLU A 33 -17.32 -0.28 -6.47
N GLY A 34 -17.27 -1.08 -5.40
CA GLY A 34 -17.21 -2.55 -5.49
C GLY A 34 -18.44 -3.21 -6.13
N ASP A 35 -19.51 -2.47 -6.38
CA ASP A 35 -20.72 -2.90 -7.10
C ASP A 35 -20.60 -2.77 -8.63
N GLY A 36 -19.49 -2.23 -9.13
CA GLY A 36 -19.22 -2.03 -10.56
C GLY A 36 -19.66 -0.66 -11.10
N THR A 37 -20.20 0.22 -10.26
CA THR A 37 -20.62 1.56 -10.68
C THR A 37 -19.39 2.47 -10.79
N CYS A 38 -19.16 3.04 -11.97
CA CYS A 38 -18.01 3.90 -12.23
C CYS A 38 -18.42 5.32 -12.62
N SER A 39 -17.74 6.31 -12.06
CA SER A 39 -17.84 7.73 -12.40
C SER A 39 -16.46 8.31 -12.71
N VAL A 40 -16.41 9.53 -13.25
CA VAL A 40 -15.16 10.27 -13.41
C VAL A 40 -15.03 11.26 -12.26
N GLU A 41 -13.89 11.26 -11.60
CA GLU A 41 -13.54 12.25 -10.58
C GLU A 41 -12.35 13.10 -11.03
N GLU A 42 -12.35 14.38 -10.63
CA GLU A 42 -11.19 15.26 -10.79
C GLU A 42 -10.29 15.11 -9.57
N CYS A 43 -9.03 14.74 -9.79
CA CYS A 43 -8.10 14.47 -8.71
C CYS A 43 -7.67 15.75 -8.00
N PRO A 44 -7.64 15.74 -6.65
CA PRO A 44 -7.02 16.80 -5.88
C PRO A 44 -5.55 17.01 -6.30
N LYS A 45 -5.02 18.24 -6.16
CA LYS A 45 -3.63 18.57 -6.54
C LYS A 45 -2.56 17.66 -5.93
N ALA A 46 -2.85 17.07 -4.75
CA ALA A 46 -1.97 16.13 -4.05
C ALA A 46 -2.03 14.68 -4.58
N ARG A 47 -3.05 14.31 -5.35
CA ARG A 47 -3.28 12.97 -5.90
C ARG A 47 -3.02 12.99 -7.41
N GLN A 48 -1.75 12.81 -7.79
CA GLN A 48 -1.27 12.96 -9.17
C GLN A 48 -1.12 11.61 -9.90
N SER A 49 -1.85 10.58 -9.46
CA SER A 49 -1.91 9.25 -10.10
C SER A 49 -3.34 8.74 -10.10
N CYS A 50 -3.68 7.87 -11.05
CA CYS A 50 -4.86 7.02 -11.01
C CYS A 50 -4.45 5.61 -10.54
N ARG A 51 -5.30 5.00 -9.73
CA ARG A 51 -5.15 3.63 -9.23
C ARG A 51 -6.24 2.72 -9.79
N THR A 52 -5.90 1.46 -10.00
CA THR A 52 -6.83 0.35 -10.17
C THR A 52 -6.38 -0.81 -9.30
N THR A 53 -7.26 -1.27 -8.42
CA THR A 53 -7.06 -2.44 -7.57
C THR A 53 -8.03 -3.52 -8.04
N SER A 54 -7.52 -4.64 -8.50
CA SER A 54 -8.31 -5.79 -8.97
C SER A 54 -8.05 -6.99 -8.08
N LEU A 55 -9.13 -7.62 -7.63
CA LEU A 55 -9.14 -8.92 -6.96
C LEU A 55 -9.84 -9.93 -7.87
N TRP A 56 -9.14 -11.01 -8.18
CA TRP A 56 -9.68 -12.14 -8.93
C TRP A 56 -9.74 -13.35 -8.01
N ASP A 57 -10.93 -13.94 -7.94
CA ASP A 57 -11.22 -15.18 -7.24
C ASP A 57 -11.57 -16.22 -8.31
N GLU A 58 -10.63 -17.13 -8.58
CA GLU A 58 -10.78 -18.17 -9.58
C GLU A 58 -10.86 -19.54 -8.90
N ASP A 59 -12.01 -20.20 -8.97
CA ASP A 59 -12.12 -21.61 -8.61
C ASP A 59 -11.39 -22.45 -9.68
N VAL A 60 -10.28 -23.05 -9.28
CA VAL A 60 -9.39 -23.80 -10.18
C VAL A 60 -10.06 -25.08 -10.70
N SER A 61 -11.07 -25.61 -10.00
CA SER A 61 -11.78 -26.82 -10.37
C SER A 61 -12.87 -26.58 -11.41
N SER A 62 -13.62 -25.49 -11.26
CA SER A 62 -14.74 -25.13 -12.13
C SER A 62 -14.37 -24.10 -13.21
N SER A 63 -13.18 -23.50 -13.11
CA SER A 63 -12.73 -22.36 -13.92
C SER A 63 -13.69 -21.15 -13.86
N VAL A 64 -14.51 -21.07 -12.80
CA VAL A 64 -15.36 -19.91 -12.52
C VAL A 64 -14.50 -18.82 -11.92
N MET A 65 -14.61 -17.60 -12.47
CA MET A 65 -13.80 -16.46 -12.07
C MET A 65 -14.69 -15.27 -11.71
N VAL A 66 -14.53 -14.76 -10.49
CA VAL A 66 -15.17 -13.55 -10.00
C VAL A 66 -14.12 -12.44 -9.93
N LYS A 67 -14.45 -11.27 -10.48
CA LYS A 67 -13.61 -10.07 -10.42
C LYS A 67 -14.27 -9.01 -9.55
N LYS A 68 -13.54 -8.48 -8.58
CA LYS A 68 -13.84 -7.19 -7.93
C LYS A 68 -12.79 -6.17 -8.36
N GLU A 69 -13.22 -4.96 -8.71
CA GLU A 69 -12.33 -3.91 -9.19
C GLU A 69 -12.71 -2.58 -8.53
N GLU A 70 -11.72 -1.91 -7.93
CA GLU A 70 -11.85 -0.56 -7.38
C GLU A 70 -10.94 0.38 -8.16
N LYS A 71 -11.41 1.60 -8.41
CA LYS A 71 -10.64 2.65 -9.08
C LYS A 71 -10.77 3.96 -8.32
N SER A 72 -9.71 4.75 -8.30
CA SER A 72 -9.71 6.08 -7.68
C SER A 72 -8.46 6.89 -8.05
N CYS A 73 -8.45 8.17 -7.72
CA CYS A 73 -7.24 8.98 -7.62
C CYS A 73 -6.34 8.50 -6.47
N ALA A 74 -5.02 8.49 -6.70
CA ALA A 74 -4.00 8.06 -5.75
C ALA A 74 -2.79 9.02 -5.74
N TRP A 75 -1.94 8.87 -4.72
CA TRP A 75 -0.67 9.59 -4.65
C TRP A 75 0.30 9.13 -5.73
N ALA A 76 1.15 10.05 -6.17
CA ALA A 76 2.23 9.73 -7.11
C ALA A 76 3.31 8.85 -6.44
N GLY A 77 4.04 8.10 -7.26
CA GLY A 77 5.19 7.33 -6.82
C GLY A 77 4.87 5.95 -6.22
N LYS A 78 3.60 5.53 -6.19
CA LYS A 78 3.25 4.15 -5.86
C LYS A 78 3.57 3.22 -7.05
N PRO A 79 4.33 2.14 -6.84
CA PRO A 79 4.66 1.18 -7.89
C PRO A 79 3.49 0.22 -8.14
N ASN A 80 3.51 -0.43 -9.30
CA ASN A 80 2.59 -1.54 -9.57
C ASN A 80 2.97 -2.74 -8.70
N SER A 81 1.98 -3.50 -8.26
CA SER A 81 2.20 -4.67 -7.41
C SER A 81 1.23 -5.79 -7.74
N SER A 82 1.72 -7.02 -7.66
CA SER A 82 0.92 -8.24 -7.83
C SER A 82 1.16 -9.22 -6.68
N LEU A 83 0.13 -9.97 -6.32
CA LEU A 83 0.20 -11.10 -5.40
C LEU A 83 -0.79 -12.17 -5.88
N THR A 84 -0.35 -13.42 -5.97
CA THR A 84 -1.18 -14.55 -6.35
C THR A 84 -0.89 -15.71 -5.42
N TYR A 85 -1.95 -16.30 -4.87
CA TYR A 85 -1.85 -17.45 -3.98
C TYR A 85 -3.06 -18.38 -4.13
N LEU A 86 -2.95 -19.57 -3.59
CA LEU A 86 -4.00 -20.57 -3.48
C LEU A 86 -4.47 -20.68 -2.03
N THR A 87 -5.79 -20.72 -1.85
CA THR A 87 -6.50 -21.09 -0.62
C THR A 87 -7.54 -22.15 -1.00
N GLY A 88 -7.42 -23.37 -0.47
CA GLY A 88 -8.21 -24.52 -0.92
C GLY A 88 -8.08 -24.81 -2.42
N GLN A 89 -9.20 -24.78 -3.13
CA GLN A 89 -9.29 -24.90 -4.60
C GLN A 89 -9.35 -23.55 -5.32
N THR A 90 -9.24 -22.45 -4.59
CA THR A 90 -9.37 -21.10 -5.14
C THR A 90 -7.99 -20.48 -5.38
N ARG A 91 -7.80 -19.89 -6.56
CA ARG A 91 -6.68 -19.01 -6.87
C ARG A 91 -7.11 -17.56 -6.69
N ILE A 92 -6.48 -16.89 -5.74
CA ILE A 92 -6.66 -15.47 -5.48
C ILE A 92 -5.55 -14.71 -6.20
N THR A 93 -5.89 -13.73 -7.01
CA THR A 93 -4.94 -12.80 -7.65
C THR A 93 -5.30 -11.37 -7.29
N LEU A 94 -4.39 -10.68 -6.61
CA LEU A 94 -4.45 -9.25 -6.35
C LEU A 94 -3.50 -8.52 -7.30
N LEU A 95 -4.00 -7.48 -7.93
CA LEU A 95 -3.24 -6.60 -8.80
C LEU A 95 -3.56 -5.15 -8.48
N GLU A 96 -2.54 -4.35 -8.25
CA GLU A 96 -2.66 -2.91 -8.14
C GLU A 96 -1.78 -2.23 -9.18
N ASN A 97 -2.40 -1.39 -10.01
CA ASN A 97 -1.77 -0.65 -11.08
C ASN A 97 -1.94 0.86 -10.87
N HIS A 98 -0.87 1.60 -11.16
CA HIS A 98 -0.81 3.05 -11.09
C HIS A 98 -0.46 3.64 -12.47
N CYS A 99 -1.05 4.79 -12.79
CA CYS A 99 -0.78 5.51 -14.03
C CYS A 99 -1.05 7.02 -13.87
N THR A 100 -0.38 7.88 -14.64
CA THR A 100 -0.35 9.33 -14.38
C THR A 100 -0.99 10.20 -15.45
N THR A 101 -1.60 9.60 -16.48
CA THR A 101 -2.26 10.34 -17.56
C THR A 101 -3.78 10.39 -17.37
N ASP A 102 -4.42 11.41 -17.94
CA ASP A 102 -5.87 11.62 -17.81
C ASP A 102 -6.66 10.36 -18.21
N LEU A 103 -7.52 9.90 -17.29
CA LEU A 103 -8.39 8.74 -17.43
C LEU A 103 -7.66 7.44 -17.79
N CYS A 104 -6.38 7.30 -17.45
CA CYS A 104 -5.56 6.14 -17.82
C CYS A 104 -6.07 4.83 -17.24
N ASN A 105 -6.71 4.88 -16.07
CA ASN A 105 -7.32 3.72 -15.42
C ASN A 105 -8.64 3.28 -16.06
N LYS A 106 -9.00 3.78 -17.25
CA LYS A 106 -10.18 3.32 -18.01
C LYS A 106 -10.13 1.83 -18.34
N ARG A 107 -8.94 1.34 -18.72
CA ARG A 107 -8.78 -0.02 -19.24
C ARG A 107 -9.16 -1.01 -18.15
N GLN A 108 -9.82 -2.08 -18.57
CA GLN A 108 -10.06 -3.22 -17.72
C GLN A 108 -8.88 -4.17 -17.88
N ASP A 109 -8.15 -4.42 -16.80
CA ASP A 109 -7.04 -5.35 -16.85
C ASP A 109 -7.58 -6.73 -17.23
N ARG A 110 -6.98 -7.31 -18.27
CA ARG A 110 -7.16 -8.72 -18.62
C ARG A 110 -6.07 -9.48 -17.90
N VAL A 111 -6.43 -10.44 -17.05
CA VAL A 111 -5.44 -11.42 -16.56
C VAL A 111 -4.87 -12.12 -17.79
N GLY A 112 -3.58 -11.96 -18.03
CA GLY A 112 -2.86 -12.70 -19.05
C GLY A 112 -2.72 -14.15 -18.61
N SER A 113 -3.70 -14.99 -18.92
CA SER A 113 -3.62 -16.44 -18.77
C SER A 113 -2.78 -17.07 -19.88
N THR A 114 -1.55 -16.59 -20.06
CA THR A 114 -0.56 -17.33 -20.86
C THR A 114 0.19 -18.28 -19.93
N PRO A 115 0.13 -19.61 -20.14
CA PRO A 115 0.90 -20.56 -19.37
C PRO A 115 2.38 -20.27 -19.58
N ALA A 116 2.98 -19.63 -18.58
CA ALA A 116 4.35 -19.20 -18.65
C ALA A 116 5.28 -20.43 -18.50
N ARG A 117 5.90 -20.84 -19.61
CA ARG A 117 7.06 -21.74 -19.53
C ARG A 117 8.21 -20.94 -18.90
N GLY A 118 8.82 -21.50 -17.86
CA GLY A 118 10.04 -20.92 -17.26
C GLY A 118 9.88 -20.11 -15.97
N GLY A 119 8.67 -20.02 -15.39
CA GLY A 119 8.49 -19.42 -14.06
C GLY A 119 9.01 -20.28 -12.90
N LEU A 120 9.31 -19.63 -11.77
CA LEU A 120 9.72 -20.25 -10.51
C LEU A 120 8.57 -21.07 -9.90
N GLU A 121 8.90 -22.11 -9.12
CA GLU A 121 7.94 -22.82 -8.29
C GLU A 121 8.04 -22.32 -6.85
N CYS A 122 6.91 -21.96 -6.24
CA CYS A 122 6.86 -21.38 -4.89
C CYS A 122 5.85 -22.14 -4.02
N VAL A 123 6.05 -22.06 -2.70
CA VAL A 123 5.05 -22.50 -1.72
C VAL A 123 3.87 -21.54 -1.75
N THR A 124 2.66 -22.08 -1.61
CA THR A 124 1.43 -21.30 -1.54
C THR A 124 0.48 -21.78 -0.44
N CYS A 125 -0.12 -20.83 0.25
CA CYS A 125 -1.14 -21.02 1.28
C CYS A 125 -1.81 -19.69 1.64
N GLY A 126 -2.94 -19.76 2.35
CA GLY A 126 -3.62 -18.65 3.01
C GLY A 126 -4.04 -18.99 4.44
N SER A 127 -4.39 -17.98 5.22
CA SER A 127 -5.00 -18.09 6.55
C SER A 127 -6.51 -18.32 6.49
N SER A 128 -7.18 -17.95 5.40
CA SER A 128 -8.63 -18.11 5.21
C SER A 128 -9.09 -19.57 5.33
N ASP A 129 -8.30 -20.52 4.87
CA ASP A 129 -8.52 -21.97 5.01
C ASP A 129 -7.61 -22.63 6.05
N LEU A 130 -6.84 -21.84 6.80
CA LEU A 130 -5.81 -22.26 7.75
C LEU A 130 -4.68 -23.11 7.13
N SER A 131 -4.49 -23.06 5.81
CA SER A 131 -3.48 -23.88 5.13
C SER A 131 -2.05 -23.48 5.51
N CYS A 132 -1.80 -22.20 5.78
CA CYS A 132 -0.51 -21.74 6.27
C CYS A 132 -0.21 -22.26 7.68
N GLU A 133 -1.14 -22.06 8.61
CA GLU A 133 -1.00 -22.39 10.04
C GLU A 133 -0.90 -23.89 10.28
N ARG A 134 -1.66 -24.69 9.52
CA ARG A 134 -1.66 -26.16 9.62
C ARG A 134 -0.51 -26.82 8.86
N ASN A 135 0.37 -26.03 8.24
CA ASN A 135 1.42 -26.52 7.36
C ASN A 135 0.88 -27.39 6.19
N MET A 136 -0.32 -27.09 5.70
CA MET A 136 -0.95 -27.76 4.56
C MET A 136 -0.65 -27.00 3.26
N HIS A 137 0.62 -26.62 3.07
CA HIS A 137 1.06 -25.83 1.94
C HIS A 137 1.03 -26.63 0.64
N ARG A 138 0.75 -25.95 -0.47
CA ARG A 138 0.83 -26.50 -1.83
C ARG A 138 1.98 -25.82 -2.58
N THR A 139 2.26 -26.28 -3.79
CA THR A 139 3.15 -25.57 -4.71
C THR A 139 2.37 -24.96 -5.86
N MET A 140 2.85 -23.82 -6.35
CA MET A 140 2.33 -23.17 -7.55
C MET A 140 3.48 -22.66 -8.41
N ARG A 141 3.23 -22.58 -9.71
CA ARG A 141 4.18 -22.02 -10.67
C ARG A 141 3.86 -20.55 -10.93
N CYS A 142 4.84 -19.69 -10.74
CA CYS A 142 4.71 -18.25 -10.88
C CYS A 142 4.88 -17.78 -12.33
N SER A 143 4.53 -16.52 -12.60
CA SER A 143 4.92 -15.87 -13.86
C SER A 143 6.44 -15.68 -13.90
N PRO A 144 7.07 -15.50 -15.08
CA PRO A 144 8.53 -15.39 -15.18
C PRO A 144 9.12 -14.15 -14.51
N GLN A 145 8.27 -13.14 -14.27
CA GLN A 145 8.64 -11.88 -13.62
C GLN A 145 8.37 -11.88 -12.11
N ASP A 146 7.62 -12.87 -11.63
CA ASP A 146 7.20 -12.98 -10.23
C ASP A 146 8.30 -13.65 -9.39
N GLN A 147 8.32 -13.30 -8.11
CA GLN A 147 9.16 -13.88 -7.07
C GLN A 147 8.29 -14.72 -6.12
N CYS A 148 8.91 -15.59 -5.32
CA CYS A 148 8.19 -16.21 -4.22
C CYS A 148 7.98 -15.18 -3.10
N VAL A 149 6.79 -15.14 -2.53
CA VAL A 149 6.38 -14.19 -1.48
C VAL A 149 5.97 -14.94 -0.20
N ASP A 150 6.36 -14.41 0.95
CA ASP A 150 5.88 -14.78 2.29
C ASP A 150 5.50 -13.50 3.05
N LEU A 151 4.22 -13.32 3.31
CA LEU A 151 3.66 -12.18 4.01
C LEU A 151 2.98 -12.66 5.30
N THR A 152 3.38 -12.05 6.41
CA THR A 152 2.63 -12.11 7.68
C THR A 152 2.14 -10.71 8.01
N SER A 153 0.86 -10.54 8.35
CA SER A 153 0.30 -9.28 8.82
C SER A 153 -0.80 -9.50 9.86
N TYR A 154 -0.78 -8.80 10.98
CA TYR A 154 -1.90 -8.77 11.92
C TYR A 154 -1.89 -7.49 12.79
N SER A 155 -3.08 -7.12 13.27
CA SER A 155 -3.31 -5.96 14.16
C SER A 155 -4.15 -6.35 15.39
N VAL A 156 -3.94 -5.67 16.52
CA VAL A 156 -4.61 -5.92 17.80
C VAL A 156 -5.26 -4.61 18.32
N PRO A 157 -6.56 -4.59 18.63
CA PRO A 157 -7.51 -5.70 18.57
C PRO A 157 -7.98 -6.02 17.13
N ASP A 158 -8.37 -7.26 16.91
CA ASP A 158 -8.82 -7.87 15.64
C ASP A 158 -10.26 -7.38 15.28
N GLU A 159 -10.51 -6.06 15.34
CA GLU A 159 -11.87 -5.47 15.26
C GLU A 159 -12.41 -5.31 13.83
N SER A 160 -11.57 -5.43 12.81
CA SER A 160 -11.99 -5.59 11.42
C SER A 160 -11.80 -7.05 11.01
N ALA A 161 -12.78 -7.63 10.30
CA ALA A 161 -12.80 -9.03 9.84
C ALA A 161 -11.40 -9.57 9.48
N PRO A 162 -11.08 -10.85 9.80
CA PRO A 162 -9.71 -11.33 9.75
C PRO A 162 -9.19 -11.21 8.32
N ASP A 163 -8.35 -10.21 8.11
CA ASP A 163 -7.46 -10.14 6.97
C ASP A 163 -6.62 -11.42 6.95
N GLU A 164 -6.16 -11.83 5.77
CA GLU A 164 -5.28 -12.97 5.60
C GLU A 164 -4.00 -12.77 6.42
N ARG A 165 -3.94 -13.39 7.60
CA ARG A 165 -2.82 -13.20 8.53
C ARG A 165 -1.50 -13.69 7.95
N HIS A 166 -1.56 -14.73 7.14
CA HIS A 166 -0.44 -15.34 6.45
C HIS A 166 -0.80 -15.60 4.99
N ILE A 167 0.07 -15.15 4.09
CA ILE A 167 -0.03 -15.44 2.66
C ILE A 167 1.32 -15.91 2.15
N ARG A 168 1.31 -17.02 1.42
CA ARG A 168 2.44 -17.43 0.59
C ARG A 168 1.99 -17.62 -0.84
N GLY A 169 2.84 -17.23 -1.78
CA GLY A 169 2.55 -17.42 -3.20
C GLY A 169 3.57 -16.75 -4.10
N CYS A 170 3.09 -16.21 -5.21
CA CYS A 170 3.85 -15.53 -6.23
C CYS A 170 3.53 -14.05 -6.25
N GLY A 171 4.48 -13.18 -6.55
CA GLY A 171 4.16 -11.77 -6.75
C GLY A 171 5.33 -10.92 -7.18
N GLN A 172 5.00 -9.71 -7.61
CA GLN A 172 5.94 -8.64 -7.87
C GLN A 172 5.64 -7.51 -6.90
N LEU A 173 6.54 -7.30 -5.95
CA LEU A 173 6.42 -6.31 -4.89
C LEU A 173 7.65 -5.40 -4.91
N SER A 174 7.42 -4.10 -4.88
CA SER A 174 8.49 -3.09 -4.90
C SER A 174 9.37 -3.19 -3.67
N ASP A 175 10.66 -2.92 -3.86
CA ASP A 175 11.67 -2.86 -2.78
C ASP A 175 11.81 -4.17 -1.97
N CYS A 176 11.35 -5.30 -2.50
CA CYS A 176 11.39 -6.60 -1.83
C CYS A 176 12.68 -7.38 -2.10
N SER A 177 13.85 -6.71 -2.11
CA SER A 177 15.15 -7.36 -2.24
C SER A 177 15.65 -7.99 -0.92
N GLY A 178 14.98 -7.69 0.19
CA GLY A 178 15.23 -8.21 1.53
C GLY A 178 13.94 -8.18 2.35
N PRO A 179 13.98 -8.58 3.63
CA PRO A 179 12.80 -8.51 4.49
C PRO A 179 12.35 -7.05 4.64
N LEU A 180 11.06 -6.82 4.40
CA LEU A 180 10.37 -5.58 4.68
C LEU A 180 9.47 -5.81 5.88
N GLY A 181 9.79 -5.19 7.01
CA GLY A 181 9.01 -5.39 8.23
C GLY A 181 8.80 -4.13 9.04
N PHE A 182 7.69 -4.12 9.76
CA PHE A 182 7.32 -3.15 10.78
C PHE A 182 6.62 -3.85 11.94
N HIS A 183 6.92 -3.42 13.17
CA HIS A 183 6.12 -3.82 14.32
C HIS A 183 6.04 -2.73 15.38
N ASN A 184 4.90 -2.68 16.05
CA ASN A 184 4.70 -1.94 17.28
C ASN A 184 3.93 -2.83 18.28
N ASN A 185 3.39 -2.27 19.36
CA ASN A 185 2.62 -3.06 20.35
C ASN A 185 1.36 -3.74 19.78
N HIS A 186 0.81 -3.21 18.69
CA HIS A 186 -0.50 -3.59 18.18
C HIS A 186 -0.43 -4.25 16.82
N THR A 187 0.57 -3.91 16.01
CA THR A 187 0.65 -4.32 14.62
C THR A 187 1.98 -4.99 14.34
N PHE A 188 1.94 -6.05 13.55
CA PHE A 188 3.12 -6.70 13.01
C PHE A 188 2.90 -6.97 11.52
N THR A 189 3.85 -6.55 10.70
CA THR A 189 3.89 -6.89 9.28
C THR A 189 5.30 -7.30 8.92
N LEU A 190 5.44 -8.42 8.22
CA LEU A 190 6.70 -8.89 7.67
C LEU A 190 6.46 -9.49 6.28
N LEU A 191 7.07 -8.88 5.28
CA LEU A 191 7.09 -9.31 3.89
C LEU A 191 8.50 -9.77 3.52
N ARG A 192 8.61 -10.96 2.94
CA ARG A 192 9.84 -11.51 2.37
C ARG A 192 9.61 -11.94 0.94
N CYS A 193 10.54 -11.62 0.06
CA CYS A 193 10.57 -12.13 -1.30
C CYS A 193 11.89 -12.81 -1.61
N CYS A 194 11.85 -13.80 -2.50
CA CYS A 194 13.04 -14.55 -2.88
C CYS A 194 12.92 -15.16 -4.30
N ASN A 195 14.07 -15.39 -4.94
CA ASN A 195 14.20 -15.70 -6.37
C ASN A 195 14.68 -17.13 -6.67
N SER A 196 14.54 -18.06 -5.74
CA SER A 196 14.89 -19.47 -5.95
C SER A 196 13.67 -20.35 -5.71
N SER A 197 13.65 -21.54 -6.33
CA SER A 197 12.52 -22.47 -6.19
C SER A 197 12.24 -22.79 -4.72
N LEU A 198 10.98 -22.72 -4.31
CA LEU A 198 10.44 -23.08 -2.99
C LEU A 198 11.09 -22.32 -1.81
N CYS A 199 11.73 -21.18 -2.05
CA CYS A 199 12.47 -20.43 -1.04
C CYS A 199 11.60 -19.79 0.05
N ASN A 200 10.30 -19.64 -0.20
CA ASN A 200 9.32 -19.12 0.75
C ASN A 200 8.69 -20.22 1.62
N GLY A 201 9.27 -21.42 1.65
CA GLY A 201 8.85 -22.51 2.54
C GLY A 201 9.29 -22.33 4.00
N GLY A 202 9.07 -23.39 4.80
CA GLY A 202 9.42 -23.41 6.22
C GLY A 202 8.24 -23.08 7.15
N PRO A 203 8.46 -23.02 8.47
CA PRO A 203 7.40 -22.70 9.41
C PRO A 203 6.87 -21.28 9.19
N VAL A 204 5.62 -21.05 9.57
CA VAL A 204 5.01 -19.73 9.58
C VAL A 204 5.82 -18.81 10.51
N THR A 205 6.12 -17.59 10.03
CA THR A 205 6.82 -16.60 10.86
C THR A 205 5.82 -15.83 11.71
N HIS A 206 6.06 -15.82 13.01
CA HIS A 206 5.30 -15.08 13.99
C HIS A 206 6.24 -14.13 14.73
N HIS A 207 5.75 -12.95 15.15
CA HIS A 207 6.56 -11.96 15.88
C HIS A 207 7.26 -12.57 17.09
N SER A 208 6.53 -13.30 17.94
CA SER A 208 7.09 -13.94 19.14
C SER A 208 8.22 -14.94 18.89
N LEU A 209 8.43 -15.37 17.65
CA LEU A 209 9.52 -16.27 17.26
C LEU A 209 10.78 -15.50 16.81
N LEU A 210 10.68 -14.19 16.60
CA LEU A 210 11.80 -13.35 16.22
C LEU A 210 12.59 -12.94 17.48
N PRO A 211 13.92 -13.17 17.52
CA PRO A 211 14.71 -12.79 18.68
C PRO A 211 14.81 -11.25 18.79
N PRO A 212 14.88 -10.70 20.02
CA PRO A 212 15.21 -9.30 20.21
C PRO A 212 16.57 -8.95 19.59
N ASN A 213 16.65 -7.82 18.89
CA ASN A 213 17.88 -7.39 18.21
C ASN A 213 18.70 -6.34 19.00
N GLY A 214 18.24 -5.99 20.20
CA GLY A 214 18.91 -5.04 21.10
C GLY A 214 18.51 -3.58 20.92
N VAL A 215 17.82 -3.22 19.83
CA VAL A 215 17.29 -1.86 19.62
C VAL A 215 15.99 -1.69 20.41
N LYS A 216 15.78 -0.49 20.97
CA LYS A 216 14.53 -0.09 21.62
C LYS A 216 13.97 1.14 20.95
N CYS A 217 12.68 1.13 20.65
CA CYS A 217 11.97 2.23 20.01
C CYS A 217 10.70 2.56 20.77
N ARG A 218 10.17 3.76 20.51
CA ARG A 218 8.85 4.13 20.99
C ARG A 218 7.79 3.52 20.09
N SER A 219 6.64 3.22 20.69
CA SER A 219 5.51 2.52 20.06
C SER A 219 4.21 3.22 20.42
N CYS A 220 3.45 3.55 19.39
CA CYS A 220 2.11 4.11 19.52
C CYS A 220 1.35 4.04 18.18
N TRP A 221 0.03 4.20 18.25
CA TRP A 221 -0.85 4.44 17.11
C TRP A 221 -1.95 5.41 17.55
N GLY A 222 -2.17 6.49 16.81
CA GLY A 222 -3.26 7.43 17.09
C GLY A 222 -2.92 8.82 16.57
N ASN A 223 -3.02 9.82 17.42
CA ASN A 223 -2.56 11.19 17.16
C ASN A 223 -1.77 11.73 18.37
N SER A 224 -1.31 12.97 18.30
CA SER A 224 -0.51 13.58 19.38
C SER A 224 -1.23 13.72 20.72
N THR A 225 -2.56 13.63 20.74
CA THR A 225 -3.41 13.78 21.94
C THR A 225 -3.94 12.46 22.49
N HIS A 226 -4.14 11.46 21.64
CA HIS A 226 -4.74 10.17 21.96
C HIS A 226 -3.95 9.07 21.24
N GLY A 227 -3.57 8.01 21.92
CA GLY A 227 -2.78 6.89 21.38
C GLY A 227 -1.27 7.19 21.26
N CYS A 228 -0.88 8.33 20.70
CA CYS A 228 0.52 8.78 20.59
C CYS A 228 0.86 9.97 21.50
N SER A 229 0.09 10.18 22.58
CA SER A 229 0.44 11.16 23.61
C SER A 229 1.64 10.67 24.44
N HIS A 230 2.34 11.58 25.13
CA HIS A 230 3.49 11.21 25.98
C HIS A 230 3.13 10.21 27.11
N ARG A 231 1.84 10.08 27.46
CA ARG A 231 1.39 9.15 28.51
C ARG A 231 1.03 7.77 27.96
N GLU A 232 0.65 7.69 26.70
CA GLU A 232 0.20 6.46 26.03
C GLU A 232 1.31 5.82 25.19
N GLU A 233 2.31 6.61 24.80
CA GLU A 233 3.50 6.12 24.13
C GLU A 233 4.30 5.17 25.04
N SER A 234 4.60 3.99 24.51
CA SER A 234 5.33 2.94 25.22
C SER A 234 6.69 2.70 24.58
N THR A 235 7.61 2.08 25.32
CA THR A 235 8.88 1.62 24.76
C THR A 235 8.82 0.13 24.50
N ILE A 236 9.21 -0.30 23.31
CA ILE A 236 9.25 -1.70 22.88
C ILE A 236 10.68 -2.14 22.56
N SER A 237 10.94 -3.43 22.71
CA SER A 237 12.17 -4.05 22.22
C SER A 237 11.97 -4.50 20.79
N CYS A 238 12.84 -4.06 19.90
CA CYS A 238 12.80 -4.44 18.51
C CYS A 238 13.24 -5.89 18.30
N GLN A 239 12.70 -6.53 17.25
CA GLN A 239 12.83 -7.96 17.01
C GLN A 239 13.24 -8.24 15.57
N GLY A 240 14.00 -9.31 15.38
CA GLY A 240 14.46 -9.76 14.06
C GLY A 240 15.14 -8.64 13.27
N PRO A 241 14.83 -8.48 11.96
CA PRO A 241 15.50 -7.51 11.09
C PRO A 241 15.00 -6.06 11.26
N MET A 242 14.02 -5.81 12.15
CA MET A 242 13.42 -4.48 12.32
C MET A 242 14.25 -3.66 13.31
N ASP A 243 15.39 -3.17 12.86
CA ASP A 243 16.45 -2.54 13.66
C ASP A 243 16.48 -0.99 13.60
N HIS A 244 15.53 -0.37 12.90
CA HIS A 244 15.35 1.07 12.89
C HIS A 244 14.12 1.49 13.69
N CYS A 245 14.18 2.64 14.35
CA CYS A 245 13.01 3.29 14.89
C CYS A 245 12.33 4.12 13.81
N LEU A 246 11.01 3.94 13.66
CA LEU A 246 10.18 4.60 12.65
C LEU A 246 9.12 5.47 13.29
N GLU A 247 9.03 6.73 12.88
CA GLU A 247 7.90 7.62 13.13
C GLU A 247 7.28 7.98 11.78
N ALA A 248 5.98 7.75 11.63
CA ALA A 248 5.26 8.17 10.45
C ALA A 248 4.02 8.97 10.82
N THR A 249 3.74 10.00 10.03
CA THR A 249 2.55 10.84 10.15
C THR A 249 1.79 10.86 8.84
N GLY A 250 0.47 10.94 8.89
CA GLY A 250 -0.38 10.95 7.70
C GLY A 250 -1.81 11.31 8.02
N MET A 251 -2.69 11.03 7.07
CA MET A 251 -4.14 11.12 7.20
C MET A 251 -4.70 9.71 7.38
N HIS A 252 -5.56 9.53 8.39
CA HIS A 252 -6.25 8.26 8.64
C HIS A 252 -7.76 8.51 8.73
N GLU A 253 -8.59 7.55 8.35
CA GLU A 253 -10.05 7.70 8.34
C GLU A 253 -10.62 8.03 9.74
N LEU A 254 -10.19 7.29 10.75
CA LEU A 254 -10.61 7.49 12.16
C LEU A 254 -9.92 8.65 12.87
N TRP A 255 -8.60 8.79 12.71
CA TRP A 255 -7.79 9.74 13.48
C TRP A 255 -7.66 11.12 12.81
N GLY A 256 -8.12 11.23 11.56
CA GLY A 256 -8.08 12.45 10.77
C GLY A 256 -6.66 12.83 10.34
N PRO A 257 -6.41 14.13 10.10
CA PRO A 257 -5.09 14.61 9.74
C PRO A 257 -4.12 14.46 10.91
N GLN A 258 -2.85 14.19 10.62
CA GLN A 258 -1.78 13.98 11.62
C GLN A 258 -1.96 12.72 12.48
N ALA A 259 -2.61 11.70 11.92
CA ALA A 259 -2.49 10.34 12.44
C ALA A 259 -1.00 9.96 12.48
N MET A 260 -0.57 9.37 13.57
CA MET A 260 0.81 9.05 13.87
C MET A 260 0.93 7.58 14.23
N VAL A 261 1.98 6.95 13.72
CA VAL A 261 2.37 5.59 14.08
C VAL A 261 3.86 5.56 14.39
N LYS A 262 4.22 4.87 15.46
CA LYS A 262 5.61 4.63 15.86
C LYS A 262 5.85 3.16 16.12
N GLY A 263 7.04 2.70 15.79
CA GLY A 263 7.47 1.32 16.05
C GLY A 263 8.89 1.05 15.57
N CYS A 264 9.22 -0.22 15.46
CA CYS A 264 10.47 -0.69 14.85
C CYS A 264 10.21 -1.07 13.40
N ALA A 265 11.17 -0.82 12.52
CA ALA A 265 11.07 -1.11 11.10
C ALA A 265 12.41 -1.60 10.54
N THR A 266 12.34 -2.33 9.42
CA THR A 266 13.52 -2.58 8.57
C THR A 266 13.89 -1.30 7.80
N ALA A 267 15.16 -1.17 7.40
CA ALA A 267 15.62 -0.05 6.56
C ALA A 267 14.82 0.09 5.25
N GLY A 268 14.43 -1.03 4.64
CA GLY A 268 13.64 -1.05 3.41
C GLY A 268 12.22 -0.55 3.64
N TRP A 269 11.60 -0.91 4.76
CA TRP A 269 10.24 -0.47 5.10
C TRP A 269 10.13 1.06 5.19
N CYS A 270 11.15 1.72 5.73
CA CYS A 270 11.22 3.18 5.86
C CYS A 270 11.11 3.96 4.53
N LYS A 271 11.41 3.31 3.41
CA LYS A 271 11.36 3.90 2.06
C LYS A 271 10.18 3.38 1.24
N SER A 272 9.49 2.38 1.76
CA SER A 272 8.45 1.65 1.05
C SER A 272 7.09 2.34 1.18
N PRO A 273 6.17 2.12 0.22
CA PRO A 273 4.81 2.64 0.31
C PRO A 273 3.92 1.86 1.29
N TYR A 274 4.42 0.81 1.95
CA TYR A 274 3.60 -0.17 2.67
C TYR A 274 2.93 0.36 3.94
N LEU A 275 3.38 1.47 4.51
CA LEU A 275 2.62 2.16 5.57
C LEU A 275 1.27 2.69 5.09
N SER A 276 1.15 3.03 3.81
CA SER A 276 -0.15 3.43 3.26
C SER A 276 -1.09 2.25 3.00
N VAL A 277 -0.55 1.05 2.92
CA VAL A 277 -1.29 -0.19 2.67
C VAL A 277 -1.73 -0.81 4.00
N TYR A 278 -0.78 -1.08 4.89
CA TYR A 278 -1.05 -1.75 6.17
C TYR A 278 -1.37 -0.78 7.31
N GLY A 279 -0.90 0.46 7.23
CA GLY A 279 -1.18 1.49 8.22
C GLY A 279 -2.49 2.25 7.97
N GLY A 280 -3.13 2.07 6.81
CA GLY A 280 -4.28 2.88 6.39
C GLY A 280 -3.97 4.39 6.35
N LEU A 281 -2.70 4.76 6.16
CA LEU A 281 -2.24 6.14 6.19
C LEU A 281 -2.08 6.71 4.77
N ASP A 282 -2.69 7.86 4.56
CA ASP A 282 -2.56 8.66 3.36
C ASP A 282 -1.58 9.82 3.60
N GLN A 283 -0.94 10.35 2.55
CA GLN A 283 0.03 11.47 2.67
C GLN A 283 1.13 11.20 3.72
N VAL A 284 1.72 10.01 3.68
CA VAL A 284 2.64 9.56 4.72
C VAL A 284 3.98 10.28 4.63
N GLU A 285 4.38 10.94 5.72
CA GLU A 285 5.75 11.37 5.97
C GLU A 285 6.40 10.35 6.91
N VAL A 286 7.55 9.78 6.50
CA VAL A 286 8.26 8.75 7.27
C VAL A 286 9.61 9.28 7.71
N ARG A 287 9.93 9.08 8.99
CA ARG A 287 11.23 9.37 9.59
C ARG A 287 11.76 8.11 10.25
N CYS A 288 12.94 7.69 9.83
CA CYS A 288 13.64 6.56 10.43
C CYS A 288 15.03 6.93 10.91
N CYS A 289 15.47 6.27 11.98
CA CYS A 289 16.80 6.40 12.55
C CYS A 289 17.24 5.08 13.18
N SER A 290 18.55 4.84 13.19
CA SER A 290 19.15 3.57 13.64
C SER A 290 19.51 3.56 15.12
N ASP A 291 19.62 4.74 15.74
CA ASP A 291 19.90 4.85 17.17
C ASP A 291 18.66 4.50 18.00
N GLY A 292 18.81 3.82 19.12
CA GLY A 292 17.69 3.51 20.00
C GLY A 292 16.99 4.77 20.52
N LEU A 293 15.66 4.75 20.55
CA LEU A 293 14.80 5.83 21.09
C LEU A 293 14.99 7.21 20.44
N CYS A 294 15.49 7.25 19.20
CA CYS A 294 15.79 8.47 18.44
C CYS A 294 14.55 9.26 17.94
N GLN A 295 13.34 8.72 18.10
CA GLN A 295 12.06 9.36 17.71
C GLN A 295 11.67 10.51 18.66
N HIS A 296 12.57 11.47 18.88
CA HIS A 296 12.33 12.62 19.75
C HIS A 296 11.43 13.67 19.09
N GLN A 297 10.64 14.35 19.92
CA GLN A 297 9.55 15.27 19.57
C GLN A 297 9.87 16.19 18.40
N SER A 298 9.25 15.94 17.25
CA SER A 298 9.02 16.97 16.25
C SER A 298 8.04 17.99 16.87
N THR A 299 8.50 19.20 17.16
CA THR A 299 7.61 20.30 17.52
C THR A 299 6.59 20.51 16.38
N PRO A 300 5.30 20.69 16.67
CA PRO A 300 4.33 20.98 15.62
C PRO A 300 4.72 22.31 14.97
N ARG A 301 5.03 22.26 13.66
CA ARG A 301 5.28 23.46 12.87
C ARG A 301 3.99 24.26 12.83
N SER A 302 3.95 25.34 13.60
CA SER A 302 2.85 26.30 13.59
C SER A 302 2.66 26.87 12.18
N GLY A 303 1.44 26.78 11.67
CA GLY A 303 0.96 27.57 10.53
C GLY A 303 0.82 26.83 9.21
N THR A 304 -0.23 26.01 9.08
CA THR A 304 -1.09 26.05 7.88
C THR A 304 -2.47 25.51 8.22
N THR A 305 -3.50 26.27 7.87
CA THR A 305 -4.91 25.99 8.10
C THR A 305 -5.37 24.70 7.40
N PRO A 306 -6.11 23.78 8.06
CA PRO A 306 -6.72 22.65 7.39
C PRO A 306 -8.00 23.09 6.68
N HIS A 307 -8.18 22.70 5.42
CA HIS A 307 -9.51 22.63 4.79
C HIS A 307 -10.04 21.20 4.92
N PRO A 308 -11.30 20.98 5.30
CA PRO A 308 -11.83 19.64 5.53
C PRO A 308 -12.38 19.08 4.22
N HIS A 309 -11.84 17.98 3.70
CA HIS A 309 -12.59 17.14 2.75
C HIS A 309 -12.24 15.66 2.93
N LEU A 310 -13.27 14.87 3.21
CA LEU A 310 -13.26 13.43 3.34
C LEU A 310 -12.91 12.74 2.01
N ALA A 311 -12.06 11.71 2.05
CA ALA A 311 -12.10 10.60 1.08
C ALA A 311 -11.30 9.41 1.60
N LEU A 312 -11.98 8.26 1.63
CA LEU A 312 -11.53 6.95 2.12
C LEU A 312 -10.31 6.37 1.38
N SER A 313 -9.54 5.55 2.09
CA SER A 313 -8.43 4.74 1.59
C SER A 313 -8.76 3.26 1.82
N SER A 314 -9.48 2.67 0.88
CA SER A 314 -10.17 1.38 0.99
C SER A 314 -9.27 0.12 0.94
N PHE A 315 -7.97 0.22 1.25
CA PHE A 315 -7.05 -0.92 1.11
C PHE A 315 -7.45 -2.13 1.99
N LEU A 316 -8.16 -1.90 3.10
CA LEU A 316 -8.67 -2.95 4.00
C LEU A 316 -10.07 -3.47 3.66
N ALA A 317 -10.82 -2.82 2.75
CA ALA A 317 -12.22 -3.21 2.49
C ALA A 317 -12.38 -4.46 1.63
N LEU A 318 -11.34 -4.84 0.87
CA LEU A 318 -11.37 -5.98 -0.05
C LEU A 318 -10.91 -7.31 0.58
N LEU A 319 -10.37 -7.28 1.80
CA LEU A 319 -9.90 -8.45 2.54
C LEU A 319 -10.98 -9.07 3.44
N VAL A 320 -12.22 -8.57 3.37
CA VAL A 320 -13.37 -9.19 4.04
C VAL A 320 -13.74 -10.49 3.30
N PRO A 321 -13.67 -11.67 3.95
CA PRO A 321 -14.18 -12.88 3.34
C PRO A 321 -15.71 -12.84 3.30
N LEU A 322 -16.25 -13.31 2.16
CA LEU A 322 -17.63 -13.73 2.01
C LEU A 322 -17.95 -14.85 3.01
N ALA A 323 -18.35 -14.49 4.22
CA ALA A 323 -19.20 -15.34 5.03
C ALA A 323 -20.64 -14.89 4.78
N LEU A 324 -21.29 -15.50 3.78
CA LEU A 324 -22.74 -15.75 3.71
C LEU A 324 -23.11 -16.34 2.34
N ALA A 325 -23.12 -17.66 2.27
CA ALA A 325 -24.14 -18.38 1.50
C ALA A 325 -24.60 -19.57 2.37
N PRO A 326 -25.77 -19.51 3.01
CA PRO A 326 -26.38 -20.71 3.55
C PRO A 326 -26.75 -21.63 2.38
N SER A 327 -26.21 -22.84 2.41
CA SER A 327 -26.69 -23.98 1.64
C SER A 327 -28.18 -24.23 1.93
N LEU A 328 -28.96 -24.31 0.86
CA LEU A 328 -30.18 -25.13 0.83
C LEU A 328 -29.79 -26.61 0.84
#